data_AF-A0A844QLA1-F1
#
_entry.id   AF-A0A844QLA1-F1
#
_cell.length_a   1.000
_cell.length_b   1.000
_cell.length_c   1.000
_cell.angle_alpha   90.00
_cell.angle_beta   90.00
_cell.angle_gamma   90.00
#
_symmetry.space_group_name_H-M   'P 1'
#
loop_
_entity.id
_entity.type
_entity.pdbx_description
1 polymer ?
#
loop_
_entity_poly.entity_id
_entity_poly.type
_entity_poly.pdbx_seq_one_letter_code
_entity_poly.pdbx_strand_id
1 'polypeptide(L)' 'MLKGANVKDLFFWVAAGAAAGLAAGLPFGSDYMLAGVGLGMAGGLGIHFGLRR' A
#
# COMPACT_ATOMS: atom_id res chain seq x y z
N MET A 1 13.54 14.53 14.82
CA MET A 1 13.42 13.66 13.62
C MET A 1 12.31 14.18 12.72
N LEU A 2 12.63 14.36 11.45
CA LEU A 2 11.86 15.08 10.43
C LEU A 2 10.46 14.50 10.24
N LYS A 3 9.42 15.21 10.68
CA LYS A 3 8.00 14.85 10.48
C LYS A 3 7.68 14.57 9.00
N GLY A 4 8.38 15.24 8.08
CA GLY A 4 8.27 15.03 6.63
C GLY A 4 8.90 13.73 6.09
N ALA A 5 9.94 13.18 6.74
CA ALA A 5 10.51 11.89 6.32
C ALA A 5 9.53 10.74 6.58
N ASN A 6 8.81 10.83 7.70
CA ASN A 6 7.84 9.83 8.11
C ASN A 6 6.57 9.79 7.26
N VAL A 7 6.22 10.90 6.60
CA VAL A 7 5.08 10.99 5.68
C VAL A 7 5.46 10.44 4.30
N LYS A 8 6.69 10.69 3.83
CA LYS A 8 7.19 10.12 2.57
C LYS A 8 7.26 8.58 2.64
N ASP A 9 7.73 8.05 3.77
CA ASP A 9 7.75 6.60 4.01
C ASP A 9 6.33 6.00 4.01
N LEU A 10 5.37 6.69 4.65
CA LEU A 10 3.97 6.27 4.65
C LEU A 10 3.40 6.19 3.23
N PHE A 11 3.56 7.28 2.46
CA PHE A 11 3.09 7.30 1.07
C PHE A 11 3.78 6.26 0.21
N PHE A 12 5.08 6.00 0.44
CA PHE A 12 5.81 4.95 -0.26
C PHE A 12 5.22 3.57 0.02
N TRP A 13 5.00 3.21 1.28
CA TRP A 13 4.42 1.92 1.64
C TRP A 13 2.99 1.74 1.14
N VAL A 14 2.17 2.79 1.21
CA VAL A 14 0.80 2.78 0.68
C VAL A 14 0.80 2.63 -0.84
N ALA A 15 1.66 3.36 -1.56
CA ALA A 15 1.75 3.28 -3.02
C ALA A 15 2.32 1.93 -3.48
N ALA A 16 3.33 1.40 -2.78
CA ALA A 16 3.88 0.08 -3.05
C ALA A 16 2.84 -1.01 -2.83
N GLY A 17 2.08 -0.92 -1.73
CA GLY A 17 0.98 -1.81 -1.44
C GLY A 17 -0.12 -1.74 -2.51
N ALA A 18 -0.56 -0.54 -2.88
CA ALA A 18 -1.53 -0.32 -3.94
C ALA A 18 -1.09 -0.93 -5.28
N ALA A 19 0.18 -0.74 -5.67
CA ALA A 19 0.73 -1.28 -6.91
C ALA A 19 0.82 -2.80 -6.89
N ALA A 20 1.26 -3.39 -5.76
CA ALA A 20 1.28 -4.84 -5.58
C ALA A 20 -0.14 -5.44 -5.63
N GLY A 21 -1.10 -4.76 -5.00
CA GLY A 21 -2.51 -5.13 -5.02
C GLY A 21 -3.14 -5.04 -6.41
N LEU A 22 -2.83 -3.98 -7.16
CA LEU A 22 -3.25 -3.83 -8.56
C LEU A 22 -2.68 -4.95 -9.44
N ALA A 23 -1.39 -5.24 -9.31
CA ALA A 23 -0.71 -6.28 -10.07
C ALA A 23 -1.28 -7.67 -9.74
N ALA A 24 -1.60 -7.93 -8.47
CA ALA A 24 -2.22 -9.17 -8.03
C ALA A 24 -3.67 -9.33 -8.55
N GLY A 25 -4.43 -8.23 -8.66
CA GLY A 25 -5.79 -8.23 -9.18
C GLY A 25 -5.89 -8.25 -10.71
N LEU A 26 -4.82 -7.85 -11.42
CA LEU A 26 -4.77 -7.72 -12.87
C LEU A 26 -5.22 -8.96 -13.67
N PRO A 27 -4.83 -10.20 -13.31
CA PRO A 27 -5.28 -11.39 -14.03
C PRO A 27 -6.75 -11.77 -13.78
N PHE A 28 -7.42 -11.17 -12.79
CA PHE A 28 -8.79 -11.53 -12.40
C PHE A 28 -9.85 -10.52 -12.88
N GLY A 29 -9.45 -9.37 -13.40
CA GLY A 29 -10.34 -8.33 -13.95
C GLY A 29 -10.46 -7.08 -13.07
N SER A 30 -11.18 -6.07 -13.56
CA SER A 30 -11.22 -4.72 -12.98
C SER A 30 -11.72 -4.65 -11.54
N ASP A 31 -12.70 -5.48 -11.17
CA ASP A 31 -13.24 -5.50 -9.80
C ASP A 31 -12.20 -6.00 -8.79
N TYR A 32 -11.41 -7.00 -9.18
CA TYR A 32 -10.32 -7.54 -8.37
C TYR A 32 -9.10 -6.63 -8.35
N MET A 33 -8.87 -5.85 -9.41
CA MET A 33 -7.86 -4.79 -9.39
C MET A 33 -8.22 -3.71 -8.35
N LEU A 34 -9.48 -3.28 -8.30
CA LEU A 34 -9.93 -2.28 -7.33
C LEU A 34 -9.85 -2.81 -5.89
N ALA A 35 -10.34 -4.04 -5.68
CA ALA A 35 -10.25 -4.71 -4.38
C ALA A 35 -8.80 -4.94 -3.95
N GLY A 36 -7.95 -5.37 -4.89
CA GLY A 36 -6.52 -5.59 -4.70
C GLY A 36 -5.80 -4.30 -4.30
N VAL A 37 -6.05 -3.19 -4.99
CA VAL A 37 -5.51 -1.87 -4.62
C VAL A 37 -5.89 -1.48 -3.19
N GLY A 38 -7.17 -1.62 -2.83
CA GLY A 38 -7.65 -1.28 -1.48
C GLY A 38 -6.98 -2.14 -0.40
N LEU A 39 -6.88 -3.44 -0.64
CA LEU A 39 -6.25 -4.40 0.28
C LEU A 39 -4.73 -4.16 0.37
N GLY A 40 -4.11 -3.82 -0.75
CA GLY A 40 -2.71 -3.42 -0.85
C GLY A 40 -2.40 -2.13 -0.10
N MET A 41 -3.24 -1.09 -0.22
CA MET A 41 -3.10 0.14 0.57
C MET A 41 -3.22 -0.13 2.07
N ALA A 42 -4.18 -0.96 2.48
CA ALA A 42 -4.34 -1.36 3.88
C ALA A 42 -3.11 -2.15 4.39
N GLY A 43 -2.55 -3.03 3.56
CA GLY A 43 -1.30 -3.75 3.86
C GLY A 43 -0.11 -2.81 3.99
N GLY A 44 0.05 -1.85 3.08
CA GLY A 44 1.10 -0.83 3.13
C GLY A 44 1.03 0.04 4.40
N LEU A 45 -0.18 0.46 4.79
CA LEU A 45 -0.42 1.11 6.08
C LEU A 45 -0.01 0.21 7.25
N GLY A 46 -0.40 -1.07 7.23
CA GLY A 46 -0.06 -2.04 8.27
C GLY A 46 1.45 -2.23 8.43
N ILE A 47 2.19 -2.37 7.32
CA ILE A 47 3.66 -2.52 7.33
C ILE A 47 4.32 -1.26 7.89
N HIS A 48 3.90 -0.08 7.43
CA HIS A 48 4.46 1.17 7.90
C HIS A 48 4.25 1.40 9.41
N PHE A 49 3.06 1.07 9.94
CA PHE A 49 2.82 1.13 11.38
C PHE A 49 3.51 0.00 12.15
N GLY A 50 3.65 -1.18 11.55
CA GLY A 50 4.37 -2.32 12.12
C GLY A 50 5.88 -2.09 12.25
N LEU A 51 6.50 -1.43 11.27
CA LEU A 51 7.92 -1.05 11.26
C LEU A 51 8.24 0.17 12.14
N ARG A 52 7.22 0.89 12.63
CA ARG A 52 7.37 1.99 13.59
C ARG A 52 7.36 1.55 15.06
N ARG A 53 7.27 0.24 15.35
CA ARG A 53 7.54 -0.35 16.67
C ARG A 53 8.99 -0.79 16.77
#